data_AF-A0AAX0XWZ5-F1
#
_entry.id   AF-A0AAX0XWZ5-F1
#
_cell.length_a   1.000
_cell.length_b   1.000
_cell.length_c   1.000
_cell.angle_alpha   90.00
_cell.angle_beta   90.00
_cell.angle_gamma   90.00
#
_symmetry.space_group_name_H-M   'P 1'
#
loop_
_entity.id
_entity.type
_entity.pdbx_description
1 polymer ?
#
loop_
_entity_poly.entity_id
_entity_poly.type
_entity_poly.pdbx_seq_one_letter_code
_entity_poly.pdbx_strand_id
1 'polypeptide(L)'
;MCAHSGLAKLVSQLLMLPGFAYAHDVEGRRIGGPLVAPNPVLHKTTFFVSPRDMREHLPREINFARFRSACNASGQPVGEWQRVIVGAYVNHGSNNAPDWGGNPPIFRGIQK
;
A
#
# COMPACT_ATOMS: atom_id res chain seq x y z
N MET A 1 2.53 -19.81 -19.96
CA MET A 1 2.32 -18.57 -19.16
C MET A 1 0.83 -18.34 -19.01
N CYS A 2 0.23 -18.79 -17.91
CA CYS A 2 -1.17 -18.48 -17.60
C CYS A 2 -1.20 -17.52 -16.42
N ALA A 3 -1.03 -16.23 -16.71
CA ALA A 3 -1.49 -15.20 -15.78
C ALA A 3 -3.01 -15.19 -15.89
N HIS A 4 -3.69 -15.68 -14.84
CA HIS A 4 -5.14 -15.70 -14.71
C HIS A 4 -5.72 -14.38 -15.24
N SER A 5 -6.52 -14.41 -16.30
CA SER A 5 -7.12 -13.20 -16.89
C SER A 5 -7.90 -12.38 -15.85
N GLY A 6 -8.45 -13.06 -14.84
CA GLY A 6 -9.03 -12.45 -13.65
C GLY A 6 -8.04 -11.68 -12.78
N LEU A 7 -6.82 -12.18 -12.58
CA LEU A 7 -5.76 -11.49 -11.82
C LEU A 7 -5.25 -10.28 -12.60
N ALA A 8 -5.05 -10.40 -13.92
CA ALA A 8 -4.68 -9.26 -14.76
C ALA A 8 -5.77 -8.17 -14.75
N LYS A 9 -7.04 -8.54 -14.82
CA LYS A 9 -8.17 -7.60 -14.72
C LYS A 9 -8.26 -6.95 -13.36
N LEU A 10 -8.09 -7.72 -12.28
CA LEU A 10 -8.13 -7.21 -10.90
C LEU A 10 -6.94 -6.29 -10.63
N VAL A 11 -5.74 -6.65 -11.09
CA VAL A 11 -4.55 -5.80 -11.04
C VAL A 11 -4.73 -4.55 -11.89
N SER A 12 -5.29 -4.64 -13.10
CA SER A 12 -5.64 -3.45 -13.90
C SER A 12 -6.68 -2.58 -13.22
N GLN A 13 -7.71 -3.14 -12.57
CA GLN A 13 -8.71 -2.37 -11.84
C GLN A 13 -8.18 -1.75 -10.54
N LEU A 14 -7.19 -2.37 -9.91
CA LEU A 14 -6.52 -1.85 -8.71
C LEU A 14 -5.38 -0.88 -9.03
N LEU A 15 -4.70 -1.05 -10.18
CA LEU A 15 -3.65 -0.16 -10.70
C LEU A 15 -4.21 0.99 -11.52
N MET A 16 -5.39 0.82 -12.11
CA MET A 16 -6.32 1.92 -12.34
C MET A 16 -6.80 2.35 -10.95
N LEU A 17 -5.89 3.02 -10.22
CA LEU A 17 -6.26 4.13 -9.37
C LEU A 17 -7.45 4.83 -10.04
N PRO A 18 -8.46 5.32 -9.31
CA PRO A 18 -9.46 6.24 -9.84
C PRO A 18 -8.71 7.47 -10.37
N GLY A 19 -8.14 7.30 -11.54
CA GLY A 19 -7.07 8.08 -12.09
C GLY A 19 -7.81 9.10 -12.86
N PHE A 20 -8.19 10.16 -12.15
CA PHE A 20 -8.77 11.37 -12.71
C PHE A 20 -9.85 11.02 -13.72
N ALA A 21 -11.05 10.67 -13.26
CA ALA A 21 -12.19 10.69 -14.16
C ALA A 21 -12.22 12.09 -14.81
N TYR A 22 -12.22 12.18 -16.12
CA TYR A 22 -12.32 13.46 -16.83
C TYR A 22 -13.67 13.49 -17.53
N ALA A 23 -14.32 14.66 -17.55
CA ALA A 23 -15.47 14.83 -18.41
C ALA A 23 -14.99 14.86 -19.88
N HIS A 24 -15.81 14.29 -20.75
CA HIS A 24 -15.60 14.33 -22.18
C HIS A 24 -16.85 14.94 -22.83
N ASP A 25 -16.67 15.69 -23.92
CA ASP A 25 -17.78 16.15 -24.75
C ASP A 25 -18.36 14.99 -25.57
N VAL A 26 -19.38 15.29 -26.38
CA VAL A 26 -20.08 14.29 -27.20
C VAL A 26 -19.19 13.71 -28.31
N GLU A 27 -18.10 14.42 -28.66
CA GLU A 27 -17.04 13.99 -29.58
C GLU A 27 -15.93 13.18 -28.89
N GLY A 28 -16.02 12.97 -27.57
CA GLY A 28 -15.05 12.23 -26.78
C GLY A 28 -13.77 13.01 -26.45
N ARG A 29 -13.75 14.34 -26.60
CA ARG A 29 -12.63 15.20 -26.22
C ARG A 29 -12.75 15.64 -24.77
N ARG A 30 -11.61 15.75 -24.08
CA ARG A 30 -11.54 16.14 -22.66
C ARG A 30 -12.05 17.56 -22.44
N ILE A 31 -12.98 17.73 -21.51
CA ILE A 31 -13.49 19.03 -21.05
C ILE A 31 -13.25 19.22 -19.54
N GLY A 32 -12.76 20.40 -19.16
CA GLY A 32 -12.49 20.74 -17.76
C GLY A 32 -11.30 20.02 -17.12
N GLY A 33 -11.17 20.18 -15.80
CA GLY A 33 -10.19 19.48 -14.97
C GLY A 33 -10.65 18.07 -14.57
N PRO A 34 -9.89 17.37 -13.72
CA PRO A 34 -10.32 16.10 -13.14
C PRO A 34 -11.66 16.24 -12.41
N LEU A 35 -12.61 15.35 -12.70
CA LEU A 35 -13.89 15.20 -11.97
C LEU A 35 -13.68 14.76 -10.53
N VAL A 36 -12.56 14.05 -10.28
CA VAL A 36 -12.13 13.66 -8.93
C VAL A 36 -10.81 14.33 -8.67
N ALA A 37 -10.77 15.16 -7.62
CA ALA A 37 -9.55 15.81 -7.20
C ALA A 37 -8.50 14.76 -6.78
N PRO A 38 -7.24 14.88 -7.22
CA PRO A 38 -6.15 14.03 -6.74
C PRO A 38 -6.04 14.05 -5.23
N ASN A 39 -5.71 12.90 -4.65
CA ASN A 39 -5.38 12.85 -3.23
C ASN A 39 -4.10 13.67 -3.00
N PRO A 40 -4.12 14.69 -2.12
CA PRO A 40 -2.96 15.53 -1.86
C PRO A 40 -1.83 14.78 -1.14
N VAL A 41 -2.09 13.58 -0.60
CA VAL A 41 -1.10 12.76 0.10
C VAL A 41 -1.27 11.29 -0.27
N LEU A 42 -0.19 10.66 -0.71
CA LEU A 42 -0.13 9.21 -0.90
C LEU A 42 0.52 8.54 0.30
N HIS A 43 0.03 7.35 0.63
CA HIS A 43 0.61 6.48 1.63
C HIS A 43 1.03 5.16 0.98
N LYS A 44 2.19 4.65 1.39
CA LYS A 44 2.62 3.29 1.05
C LYS A 44 3.04 2.56 2.31
N THR A 45 2.81 1.26 2.35
CA THR A 45 3.27 0.40 3.45
C THR A 45 4.21 -0.63 2.86
N THR A 46 5.44 -0.70 3.39
CA THR A 46 6.41 -1.73 3.04
C THR A 46 6.41 -2.77 4.14
N PHE A 47 6.30 -4.04 3.78
CA PHE A 47 6.49 -5.18 4.68
C PHE A 47 7.86 -5.78 4.45
N PHE A 48 8.51 -6.20 5.53
CA PHE A 48 9.81 -6.84 5.52
C PHE A 48 9.80 -8.02 6.48
N VAL A 49 10.31 -9.15 6.02
CA VAL A 49 10.52 -10.34 6.83
C VAL A 49 12.00 -10.66 6.78
N SER A 50 12.65 -10.72 7.94
CA SER A 50 14.02 -11.21 8.01
C SER A 50 14.01 -12.72 7.79
N PRO A 51 14.94 -13.28 6.99
CA PRO A 51 15.12 -14.72 6.92
C PRO A 51 15.36 -15.37 8.30
N ARG A 52 15.92 -14.62 9.26
CA ARG A 52 16.13 -15.08 10.65
C ARG A 52 14.83 -15.22 11.45
N ASP A 53 13.80 -14.49 11.04
CA ASP A 53 12.49 -14.53 11.69
C ASP A 53 11.60 -15.63 11.09
N MET A 54 12.07 -16.37 10.08
CA MET A 54 11.35 -17.52 9.53
C MET A 54 11.43 -18.71 10.48
N ARG A 55 10.28 -19.27 10.83
CA ARG A 55 10.16 -20.60 11.44
C ARG A 55 9.53 -21.51 10.41
N GLU A 56 10.30 -22.38 9.78
CA GLU A 56 9.86 -23.22 8.66
C GLU A 56 9.23 -22.37 7.53
N HIS A 57 7.90 -22.41 7.37
CA HIS A 57 7.16 -21.75 6.30
C HIS A 57 6.42 -20.47 6.73
N LEU A 58 6.41 -20.13 8.03
CA LEU A 58 5.79 -18.90 8.54
C LEU A 58 6.79 -18.01 9.30
N PRO A 59 6.71 -16.69 9.15
CA PRO A 59 7.50 -15.78 9.95
C PRO A 59 6.98 -15.73 11.40
N ARG A 60 7.90 -15.53 12.33
CA ARG A 60 7.63 -15.13 13.72
C ARG A 60 7.33 -13.63 13.82
N GLU A 61 7.98 -12.82 12.98
CA GLU A 61 7.82 -11.38 12.95
C GLU A 61 7.74 -10.86 11.50
N ILE A 62 6.77 -10.00 11.23
CA ILE A 62 6.65 -9.25 9.99
C ILE A 62 6.79 -7.77 10.32
N ASN A 63 7.95 -7.20 9.97
CA ASN A 63 8.22 -5.79 10.14
C ASN A 63 7.45 -5.00 9.07
N PHE A 64 6.99 -3.79 9.40
CA PHE A 64 6.43 -2.87 8.44
C PHE A 64 6.84 -1.43 8.69
N ALA A 65 6.89 -0.67 7.61
CA ALA A 65 7.03 0.77 7.65
C ALA A 65 5.98 1.41 6.74
N ARG A 66 5.18 2.33 7.30
CA ARG A 66 4.29 3.20 6.52
C ARG A 66 5.02 4.48 6.20
N PHE A 67 4.89 4.92 4.97
CA PHE A 67 5.43 6.17 4.47
C PHE A 67 4.29 7.03 3.94
N ARG A 68 4.48 8.35 4.00
CA ARG A 68 3.64 9.35 3.34
C ARG A 68 4.49 10.18 2.38
N SER A 69 3.88 10.68 1.31
CA SER A 69 4.48 11.69 0.44
C SER A 69 3.39 12.67 0.00
N ALA A 70 3.72 13.96 -0.08
CA ALA A 70 2.84 14.95 -0.66
C ALA A 70 2.71 14.71 -2.17
N CYS A 71 1.60 15.11 -2.75
CA CYS A 71 1.36 14.94 -4.18
C CYS A 71 1.26 16.29 -4.91
N ASN A 72 1.68 16.30 -6.17
CA ASN A 72 1.44 17.43 -7.06
C ASN A 72 -0.05 17.50 -7.49
N ALA A 73 -0.39 18.53 -8.27
CA ALA A 73 -1.74 18.73 -8.80
C ALA A 73 -2.25 17.58 -9.70
N SER A 74 -1.37 16.68 -10.12
CA SER A 74 -1.70 15.47 -10.89
C SER A 74 -1.69 14.21 -10.02
N GLY A 75 -1.64 14.32 -8.69
CA GLY A 75 -1.65 13.20 -7.74
C GLY A 75 -0.37 12.36 -7.74
N GLN A 76 0.72 12.83 -8.34
CA GLN A 76 2.00 12.13 -8.31
C GLN A 76 2.77 12.52 -7.06
N PRO A 77 3.41 11.58 -6.36
CA PRO A 77 4.21 11.88 -5.17
C PRO A 77 5.38 12.79 -5.56
N VAL A 78 5.61 13.82 -4.76
CA VAL A 78 6.71 14.78 -4.93
C VAL A 78 7.56 14.86 -3.66
N GLY A 79 8.88 14.96 -3.86
CA GLY A 79 9.84 14.96 -2.76
C GLY A 79 10.02 13.58 -2.11
N GLU A 80 10.66 13.59 -0.95
CA GLU A 80 11.01 12.37 -0.22
C GLU A 80 9.79 11.69 0.43
N TRP A 81 9.81 10.36 0.46
CA TRP A 81 8.84 9.59 1.22
C TRP A 81 9.18 9.64 2.71
N GLN A 82 8.36 10.36 3.47
CA GLN A 82 8.51 10.47 4.91
C GLN A 82 7.99 9.19 5.56
N ARG A 83 8.84 8.50 6.32
CA ARG A 83 8.40 7.39 7.16
C ARG A 83 7.51 7.98 8.26
N VAL A 84 6.30 7.42 8.45
CA VAL A 84 5.32 7.92 9.45
C VAL A 84 4.97 6.91 10.54
N ILE A 85 5.06 5.61 10.25
CA ILE A 85 4.85 4.56 11.25
C ILE A 85 5.89 3.46 10.98
N VAL A 86 6.49 2.93 12.04
CA VAL A 86 7.21 1.66 12.01
C VAL A 86 6.60 0.74 13.04
N GLY A 87 6.45 -0.52 12.68
CA GLY A 87 6.06 -1.52 13.65
C GLY A 87 6.31 -2.93 13.16
N ALA A 88 5.82 -3.88 13.94
CA ALA A 88 5.88 -5.29 13.59
C ALA A 88 4.60 -5.99 13.99
N TYR A 89 4.19 -6.96 13.17
CA TYR A 89 3.24 -7.99 13.55
C TYR A 89 4.04 -9.18 14.07
N VAL A 90 3.65 -9.71 15.22
CA VAL A 90 4.31 -10.84 15.87
C VAL A 90 3.35 -12.02 15.91
N ASN A 91 3.83 -13.19 15.50
CA ASN A 91 3.11 -14.44 15.66
C ASN A 91 3.38 -14.97 17.07
N HIS A 92 2.39 -14.90 17.94
CA HIS A 92 2.43 -15.46 19.29
C HIS A 92 2.11 -16.96 19.32
N GLY A 93 1.61 -17.50 18.21
CA GLY A 93 1.25 -18.89 18.06
C GLY A 93 2.38 -19.76 17.51
N SER A 94 1.99 -20.86 16.88
CA SER A 94 2.90 -21.78 16.20
C SER A 94 2.69 -21.74 14.69
N ASN A 95 3.48 -22.51 13.94
CA ASN A 95 3.25 -22.66 12.50
C ASN A 95 1.95 -23.41 12.19
N ASN A 96 1.50 -24.29 13.10
CA ASN A 96 0.29 -25.08 12.92
C ASN A 96 -0.97 -24.34 13.41
N ALA A 97 -0.79 -23.38 14.32
CA ALA A 97 -1.84 -22.54 14.88
C ALA A 97 -1.28 -21.12 15.04
N PRO A 98 -1.21 -20.32 13.96
CA PRO A 98 -0.68 -18.97 14.03
C PRO A 98 -1.63 -18.06 14.81
N ASP A 99 -1.07 -17.21 15.65
CA ASP A 99 -1.78 -16.17 16.39
C ASP A 99 -1.12 -14.82 16.13
N TRP A 100 -1.72 -14.08 15.20
CA TRP A 100 -1.35 -12.71 14.87
C TRP A 100 -2.26 -11.67 15.56
N GLY A 101 -3.29 -12.12 16.29
CA GLY A 101 -4.41 -11.29 16.73
C GLY A 101 -4.34 -10.85 18.19
N GLY A 102 -3.39 -11.38 18.97
CA GLY A 102 -3.30 -11.14 20.41
C GLY A 102 -2.83 -9.76 20.87
N ASN A 103 -2.21 -8.94 19.99
CA ASN A 103 -1.72 -7.60 20.37
C ASN A 103 -1.75 -6.61 19.19
N PRO A 104 -2.00 -5.30 19.45
CA PRO A 104 -1.77 -4.27 18.44
C PRO A 104 -0.30 -4.30 17.99
N PRO A 105 -0.02 -3.97 16.71
CA PRO A 105 1.35 -3.96 16.20
C PRO A 105 2.25 -3.13 17.11
N ILE A 106 3.44 -3.64 17.41
CA ILE A 106 4.39 -2.94 18.28
C ILE A 106 4.87 -1.71 17.52
N PHE A 107 4.34 -0.53 17.85
CA PHE A 107 4.75 0.71 17.23
C PHE A 107 6.11 1.13 17.77
N ARG A 108 7.11 1.06 16.89
CA ARG A 108 8.42 1.65 17.14
C ARG A 108 8.30 3.08 16.60
N GLY A 109 8.01 4.02 17.50
CA GLY A 109 7.72 5.40 17.15
C GLY A 109 8.75 5.99 16.19
N ILE A 110 8.31 6.88 15.31
CA ILE A 110 9.23 7.62 14.43
C ILE A 110 9.61 8.89 15.17
N GLN A 111 10.82 8.90 15.73
CA GLN A 111 11.42 10.15 16.18
C GLN A 111 11.66 11.04 14.96
N LYS A 112 11.26 12.30 15.14
CA LYS A 112 11.31 13.39 14.17
C LYS A 112 12.68 13.55 13.53
#